data_AF-A0AAD0VN38-F1
#
_entry.id   AF-A0AAD0VN38-F1
#
_cell.length_a   1.000
_cell.length_b   1.000
_cell.length_c   1.000
_cell.angle_alpha   90.00
_cell.angle_beta   90.00
_cell.angle_gamma   90.00
#
_symmetry.space_group_name_H-M   'P 1'
#
loop_
_entity.id
_entity.type
_entity.pdbx_description
1 polymer ?
#
loop_
_entity_poly.entity_id
_entity_poly.type
_entity_poly.pdbx_seq_one_letter_code
_entity_poly.pdbx_strand_id
1 'polypeptide(L)'
;MAVVIGWCTRTWRCLEALCSKGSFTEQDPGIAVLWAVLTRRATRWAVGQLRRERVSVLGLARQAQGDWKTVWRAVNPVLEEADADPVRFAGMRHLGG
;
A
#
# COMPACT_ATOMS: atom_id res chain seq x y z
N MET A 1 -17.63 -10.55 -30.13
CA MET A 1 -18.01 -9.60 -29.06
C MET A 1 -16.98 -9.69 -27.95
N ALA A 2 -16.51 -8.57 -27.39
CA ALA A 2 -15.52 -8.55 -26.31
C ALA A 2 -16.18 -8.22 -24.97
N VAL A 3 -15.75 -8.88 -23.90
CA VAL A 3 -16.18 -8.59 -22.52
C VAL A 3 -15.20 -7.61 -21.89
N VAL A 4 -15.72 -6.54 -21.27
CA VAL A 4 -14.94 -5.58 -20.51
C VAL A 4 -15.18 -5.84 -19.03
N ILE A 5 -14.09 -6.04 -18.27
CA ILE A 5 -14.15 -6.14 -16.82
C ILE A 5 -13.87 -4.75 -16.25
N GLY A 6 -14.78 -4.26 -15.41
CA GLY A 6 -14.67 -2.98 -14.74
C GLY A 6 -14.77 -3.14 -13.22
N TRP A 7 -14.29 -2.14 -12.50
CA TRP A 7 -14.49 -2.07 -11.06
C TRP A 7 -15.93 -1.67 -10.73
N CYS A 8 -16.54 -2.34 -9.75
CA CYS A 8 -17.85 -1.98 -9.23
C CYS A 8 -17.77 -1.81 -7.71
N THR A 9 -18.02 -0.60 -7.23
CA THR A 9 -18.17 -0.32 -5.79
C THR A 9 -19.64 -0.48 -5.43
N ARG A 10 -19.93 -1.33 -4.43
CA ARG A 10 -21.31 -1.55 -3.97
C ARG A 10 -21.62 -0.67 -2.76
N THR A 11 -22.64 0.18 -2.89
CA THR A 11 -23.11 1.06 -1.82
C THR A 11 -24.57 0.76 -1.54
N TRP A 12 -24.89 0.61 -0.25
CA TRP A 12 -26.21 0.28 0.27
C TRP A 12 -26.81 1.50 0.97
N ARG A 13 -28.13 1.66 0.87
CA ARG A 13 -28.88 2.71 1.56
C ARG A 13 -29.78 2.08 2.62
N CYS A 14 -29.77 2.64 3.83
CA CYS A 14 -30.73 2.33 4.86
C CYS A 14 -32.06 3.04 4.53
N LEU A 15 -33.17 2.29 4.56
CA LEU A 15 -34.50 2.83 4.27
C LEU A 15 -35.16 3.49 5.50
N GLU A 16 -34.60 3.29 6.69
CA GLU A 16 -35.08 3.90 7.94
C GLU A 16 -34.79 5.40 7.97
N ALA A 17 -35.84 6.22 8.13
CA ALA A 17 -35.76 7.67 8.02
C ALA A 17 -34.94 8.33 9.14
N LEU A 18 -34.90 7.71 10.32
CA LEU A 18 -34.16 8.21 11.47
C LEU A 18 -32.72 7.63 11.59
N CYS A 19 -32.27 6.84 10.61
CA CYS A 19 -30.94 6.26 10.64
C CYS A 19 -29.85 7.32 10.43
N SER A 20 -29.00 7.53 11.44
CA SER A 20 -27.90 8.51 11.39
C SER A 20 -26.80 8.18 10.38
N LYS A 21 -26.69 6.92 9.94
CA LYS A 21 -25.71 6.49 8.93
C LYS A 21 -26.19 6.72 7.49
N GLY A 22 -27.48 6.52 7.20
CA GLY A 22 -28.11 6.74 5.89
C GLY A 22 -27.67 5.76 4.79
N SER A 23 -26.37 5.61 4.54
CA SER A 23 -25.80 4.67 3.58
C SER A 23 -24.46 4.11 4.06
N PHE A 24 -24.06 2.97 3.50
CA PHE A 24 -22.73 2.40 3.72
C PHE A 24 -22.21 1.75 2.44
N THR A 25 -20.91 1.86 2.21
CA THR A 25 -20.22 1.14 1.14
C THR A 25 -19.73 -0.19 1.67
N GLU A 26 -19.98 -1.26 0.95
CA GLU A 26 -19.46 -2.59 1.28
C GLU A 26 -17.93 -2.55 1.29
N GLN A 27 -17.32 -3.11 2.34
CA GLN A 27 -15.87 -3.23 2.47
C GLN A 27 -15.51 -4.70 2.37
N ASP A 28 -14.76 -5.05 1.34
CA ASP A 28 -14.12 -6.37 1.22
C ASP A 28 -12.75 -6.30 1.92
N PRO A 29 -12.47 -7.15 2.91
CA PRO A 29 -11.20 -7.14 3.64
C PRO A 29 -9.97 -7.48 2.79
N GLY A 30 -10.15 -8.11 1.62
CA GLY A 30 -9.10 -8.35 0.62
C GLY A 30 -8.77 -7.12 -0.22
N ILE A 31 -9.62 -6.10 -0.21
CA ILE A 31 -9.46 -4.84 -0.96
C ILE A 31 -8.98 -3.75 -0.01
N ALA A 32 -8.09 -2.90 -0.50
CA ALA A 32 -7.58 -1.79 0.27
C ALA A 32 -8.72 -0.87 0.71
N VAL A 33 -8.79 -0.58 2.01
CA VAL A 33 -9.78 0.33 2.61
C VAL A 33 -9.68 1.74 2.02
N LEU A 34 -10.75 2.52 2.12
CA LEU A 34 -10.88 3.85 1.51
C LEU A 34 -9.76 4.84 1.92
N TRP A 35 -9.12 4.63 3.06
CA TRP A 35 -7.99 5.44 3.55
C TRP A 35 -6.62 4.81 3.32
N ALA A 36 -6.55 3.66 2.62
CA ALA A 36 -5.28 3.03 2.29
C ALA A 36 -4.47 3.96 1.38
N VAL A 37 -3.36 4.44 1.92
CA VAL A 37 -2.68 5.59 1.33
C VAL A 37 -1.82 5.23 0.13
N LEU A 38 -1.39 3.96 0.02
CA LEU A 38 -0.67 3.43 -1.12
C LEU A 38 -1.19 2.04 -1.49
N THR A 39 -1.28 1.79 -2.80
CA THR A 39 -1.61 0.45 -3.31
C THR A 39 -0.42 -0.50 -3.11
N ARG A 40 -0.68 -1.81 -3.06
CA ARG A 40 0.40 -2.83 -3.01
C ARG A 40 1.44 -2.65 -4.12
N ARG A 41 1.00 -2.25 -5.33
CA ARG A 41 1.89 -1.99 -6.47
C ARG A 41 2.78 -0.76 -6.22
N ALA A 42 2.19 0.33 -5.71
CA ALA A 42 2.94 1.54 -5.37
C ALA A 42 3.96 1.28 -4.25
N THR A 43 3.58 0.54 -3.21
CA THR A 43 4.50 0.13 -2.14
C THR A 43 5.65 -0.71 -2.68
N ARG A 44 5.38 -1.72 -3.53
CA ARG A 44 6.42 -2.56 -4.15
C ARG A 44 7.38 -1.74 -5.01
N TRP A 45 6.84 -0.80 -5.79
CA TRP A 45 7.66 0.10 -6.60
C TRP A 45 8.55 0.98 -5.71
N ALA A 46 7.99 1.61 -4.67
CA ALA A 46 8.71 2.46 -3.73
C ALA A 46 9.86 1.71 -3.02
N VAL A 47 9.62 0.48 -2.54
CA VAL A 47 10.67 -0.38 -1.97
C VAL A 47 11.77 -0.68 -3.00
N GLY A 48 11.39 -0.88 -4.27
CA GLY A 48 12.34 -1.05 -5.37
C GLY A 48 13.21 0.19 -5.61
N GLN A 49 12.64 1.39 -5.55
CA GLN A 49 13.35 2.66 -5.68
C GLN A 49 14.37 2.85 -4.55
N LEU A 50 13.98 2.58 -3.30
CA LEU A 50 14.87 2.62 -2.15
C LEU A 50 16.08 1.69 -2.33
N ARG A 51 15.84 0.46 -2.80
CA ARG A 51 16.87 -0.58 -2.93
C ARG A 51 17.80 -0.38 -4.12
N ARG A 52 17.29 0.02 -5.28
CA ARG A 52 18.06 0.06 -6.54
C ARG A 52 18.58 1.45 -6.90
N GLU A 53 17.79 2.48 -6.60
CA GLU A 53 18.07 3.84 -7.06
C GLU A 53 18.49 4.77 -5.92
N ARG A 54 18.48 4.27 -4.66
CA ARG A 54 18.85 5.01 -3.44
C ARG A 54 18.09 6.33 -3.28
N VAL A 55 16.84 6.37 -3.76
CA VAL A 55 15.94 7.52 -3.60
C VAL A 55 15.61 7.70 -2.12
N SER A 56 15.49 8.95 -1.65
CA SER A 56 15.04 9.22 -0.27
C SER A 56 13.53 9.06 -0.13
N VAL A 57 13.04 8.76 1.07
CA VAL A 57 11.59 8.66 1.36
C VAL A 57 10.87 9.98 1.04
N LEU A 58 11.52 11.11 1.28
CA LEU A 58 10.99 12.42 0.90
C LEU A 58 10.92 12.59 -0.63
N GLY A 59 11.91 12.09 -1.37
CA GLY A 59 11.88 12.07 -2.83
C GLY A 59 10.71 11.26 -3.37
N LEU A 60 10.46 10.09 -2.78
CA LEU A 60 9.30 9.25 -3.11
C LEU A 60 7.97 9.93 -2.78
N ALA A 61 7.89 10.64 -1.65
CA ALA A 61 6.70 11.39 -1.27
C ALA A 61 6.35 12.48 -2.30
N ARG A 62 7.35 13.18 -2.83
CA ARG A 62 7.17 14.15 -3.91
C ARG A 62 6.65 13.50 -5.19
N GLN A 63 7.20 12.35 -5.58
CA GLN A 63 6.75 11.60 -6.76
C GLN A 63 5.32 11.06 -6.60
N ALA A 64 4.95 10.65 -5.39
CA ALA A 64 3.62 10.15 -5.05
C ALA A 64 2.60 11.27 -4.76
N GLN A 65 3.00 12.54 -4.82
CA GLN A 65 2.18 13.71 -4.44
C GLN A 65 1.56 13.57 -3.04
N GLY A 66 2.29 12.95 -2.11
CA GLY A 66 1.83 12.64 -0.76
C GLY A 66 2.79 13.11 0.33
N ASP A 67 2.42 12.86 1.58
CA ASP A 67 3.29 13.14 2.73
C ASP A 67 4.32 12.02 2.93
N TRP A 68 5.49 12.38 3.47
CA TRP A 68 6.54 11.40 3.72
C TRP A 68 6.15 10.37 4.78
N LYS A 69 5.33 10.72 5.79
CA LYS A 69 4.85 9.75 6.80
C LYS A 69 3.94 8.73 6.17
N THR A 70 3.15 9.15 5.19
CA THR A 70 2.29 8.29 4.39
C THR A 70 3.11 7.24 3.64
N VAL A 71 4.15 7.67 2.92
CA VAL A 71 5.04 6.75 2.21
C VAL A 71 5.76 5.83 3.19
N TRP A 72 6.29 6.39 4.29
CA TRP A 72 7.00 5.63 5.31
C TRP A 72 6.13 4.54 5.94
N ARG A 73 4.89 4.85 6.35
CA ARG A 73 3.96 3.87 6.93
C ARG A 73 3.65 2.71 5.99
N ALA A 74 3.67 2.95 4.68
CA ALA A 74 3.42 1.90 3.70
C ALA A 74 4.66 1.01 3.46
N VAL A 75 5.87 1.60 3.43
CA VAL A 75 7.10 0.86 3.10
C VAL A 75 7.78 0.23 4.32
N ASN A 76 7.70 0.85 5.50
CA ASN A 76 8.40 0.41 6.71
C ASN A 76 8.10 -1.05 7.09
N PRO A 77 6.83 -1.51 7.12
CA PRO A 77 6.54 -2.91 7.47
C PRO A 77 7.19 -3.92 6.51
N VAL A 78 7.29 -3.58 5.23
CA VAL A 78 7.95 -4.43 4.21
C VAL A 78 9.46 -4.47 4.42
N LEU A 79 10.06 -3.36 4.88
CA LEU A 79 11.48 -3.30 5.20
C LEU A 79 11.78 -4.06 6.49
N GLU A 80 10.95 -3.94 7.52
CA GLU A 80 11.05 -4.67 8.78
C GLU A 80 10.91 -6.18 8.56
N GLU A 81 9.94 -6.63 7.76
CA GLU A 81 9.79 -8.05 7.39
C GLU A 81 11.04 -8.58 6.67
N ALA A 82 11.61 -7.78 5.77
CA ALA A 82 12.83 -8.13 5.04
C ALA A 82 14.13 -7.99 5.86
N ASP A 83 14.07 -7.35 7.03
CA ASP A 83 15.16 -7.26 8.00
C ASP A 83 15.09 -8.43 8.99
N ALA A 84 13.88 -8.81 9.38
CA ALA A 84 13.59 -9.94 10.26
C ALA A 84 13.82 -11.30 9.59
N ASP A 85 14.00 -11.39 8.27
CA ASP A 85 14.30 -12.63 7.55
C ASP A 85 15.77 -13.05 7.75
N PRO A 86 16.07 -14.05 8.60
CA PRO A 86 17.44 -14.47 8.86
C PRO A 86 18.08 -15.18 7.66
N VAL A 87 17.28 -15.70 6.72
CA VAL A 87 17.77 -16.39 5.52
C VAL A 87 18.30 -15.40 4.49
N ARG A 88 17.92 -14.12 4.58
CA ARG A 88 18.41 -13.06 3.67
C ARG A 88 19.93 -12.99 3.58
N PHE A 89 20.63 -13.29 4.68
CA PHE A 89 22.09 -13.28 4.75
C PHE A 89 22.69 -14.69 4.72
N ALA A 90 21.89 -15.73 4.52
CA ALA A 90 22.39 -17.09 4.46
C ALA A 90 23.42 -17.24 3.32
N GLY A 91 24.62 -17.69 3.66
CA GLY A 91 25.73 -17.83 2.72
C GLY A 91 26.52 -16.54 2.42
N MET A 92 26.12 -15.39 2.97
CA MET A 92 26.97 -14.19 2.94
C MET A 92 28.11 -14.34 3.96
N ARG A 93 29.34 -14.25 3.48
CA ARG A 93 30.55 -14.29 4.32
C ARG A 93 31.04 -12.90 4.75
N HIS A 94 30.73 -11.87 3.97
CA HIS A 94 31.14 -10.49 4.22
C HIS A 94 30.06 -9.51 3.74
N LEU A 95 29.90 -8.39 4.44
CA LEU A 95 29.01 -7.28 4.13
C LEU A 95 29.85 -6.05 3.76
N GLY A 96 30.16 -5.89 2.47
CA GLY A 96 31.11 -4.86 2.03
C GLY A 96 32.55 -5.19 2.48
N GLY A 97 33.54 -4.66 1.75
CA GLY A 97 34.97 -4.93 1.99
C GLY A 97 35.53 -4.28 3.25
#